data_AF-A0A179BFG6-F1
#
_entry.id   AF-A0A179BFG6-F1
#
_cell.length_a   1.000
_cell.length_b   1.000
_cell.length_c   1.000
_cell.angle_alpha   90.00
_cell.angle_beta   90.00
_cell.angle_gamma   90.00
#
_symmetry.space_group_name_H-M   'P 1'
#
loop_
_entity.id
_entity.type
_entity.pdbx_description
1 polymer ?
#
loop_
_entity_poly.entity_id
_entity_poly.type
_entity_poly.pdbx_seq_one_letter_code
_entity_poly.pdbx_strand_id
1 'polypeptide(L)'
;MEKSWKEAIKKVLGESETPLHYAEISEQILSRGYYETDGATPAATVNAQISSSIKHDGEKSPFIRVGKGIFTLKSSSAAANIPASTPVSKQKKSETLAETDVESSDSIIHSFGMYWQRDLVVWRNDPKMFGKQQALSKPVDFGKQKGIYILYDHHTVVYIGRSIDRPLGKRLFEHTVDRLGSRWNRFSWFGLLDVTQEGNLRETALNTSLASLVATLEALLIEALEPPQNRKRGDDFSAIEYIQDIDPELKEKEIQNTLRAIEQKMRGGS
;
A
#
# COMPACT_ATOMS: atom_id res chain seq x y z
N MET A 1 -25.81 7.91 13.50
CA MET A 1 -24.62 8.64 13.05
C MET A 1 -24.22 8.02 11.73
N GLU A 2 -24.22 8.82 10.68
CA GLU A 2 -23.91 8.38 9.33
C GLU A 2 -22.40 8.06 9.28
N LYS A 3 -22.03 6.78 9.20
CA LYS A 3 -20.62 6.37 9.20
C LYS A 3 -19.96 6.98 7.95
N SER A 4 -19.19 8.04 8.12
CA SER A 4 -18.40 8.65 7.03
C SER A 4 -16.92 8.54 7.32
N TRP A 5 -16.10 8.52 6.27
CA TRP A 5 -14.64 8.58 6.41
C TRP A 5 -14.18 9.76 7.26
N LYS A 6 -14.76 10.95 7.06
CA LYS A 6 -14.37 12.15 7.82
C LYS A 6 -14.61 11.99 9.32
N GLU A 7 -15.73 11.39 9.73
CA GLU A 7 -16.02 11.11 11.14
C GLU A 7 -15.09 10.04 11.72
N ALA A 8 -14.85 8.96 10.98
CA ALA A 8 -13.96 7.89 11.40
C ALA A 8 -12.51 8.37 11.58
N ILE A 9 -12.02 9.21 10.66
CA ILE A 9 -10.69 9.85 10.74
C ILE A 9 -10.60 10.74 11.98
N LYS A 10 -11.61 11.59 12.23
CA LYS A 10 -11.64 12.43 13.43
C LYS A 10 -11.60 11.58 14.70
N LYS A 11 -12.32 10.46 14.72
CA LYS A 11 -12.34 9.58 15.88
C LYS A 11 -10.96 8.98 16.16
N VAL A 12 -10.31 8.39 15.15
CA VAL A 12 -8.96 7.82 15.31
C VAL A 12 -7.94 8.87 15.73
N LEU A 13 -7.89 10.02 15.07
CA LEU A 13 -6.94 11.08 15.42
C LEU A 13 -7.25 11.74 16.78
N GLY A 14 -8.49 11.70 17.25
CA GLY A 14 -8.88 12.17 18.59
C GLY A 14 -8.54 11.18 19.70
N GLU A 15 -8.48 9.88 19.38
CA GLU A 15 -8.03 8.82 20.28
C GLU A 15 -6.49 8.66 20.30
N SER A 16 -5.77 9.36 19.41
CA SER A 16 -4.31 9.31 19.31
C SER A 16 -3.63 10.48 20.01
N GLU A 17 -2.62 10.20 20.82
CA GLU A 17 -1.76 11.20 21.47
C GLU A 17 -0.63 11.69 20.57
N THR A 18 -0.33 10.99 19.47
CA THR A 18 0.71 11.34 18.50
C THR A 18 0.12 11.56 17.11
N PRO A 19 0.76 12.38 16.25
CA PRO A 19 0.42 12.44 14.84
C PRO A 19 0.56 11.07 14.18
N LEU A 20 -0.34 10.74 13.24
CA LEU A 20 -0.38 9.45 12.57
C LEU A 20 -0.24 9.60 11.06
N HIS A 21 0.40 8.62 10.42
CA HIS A 21 0.44 8.53 8.96
C HIS A 21 -0.93 8.07 8.42
N TYR A 22 -1.35 8.56 7.24
CA TYR A 22 -2.68 8.26 6.69
C TYR A 22 -2.95 6.74 6.49
N ALA A 23 -1.90 5.95 6.23
CA ALA A 23 -2.01 4.50 6.13
C ALA A 23 -2.38 3.85 7.47
N GLU A 24 -1.77 4.32 8.55
CA GLU A 24 -2.06 3.86 9.91
C GLU A 24 -3.46 4.32 10.36
N ILE A 25 -3.85 5.57 10.04
CA ILE A 25 -5.20 6.06 10.30
C ILE A 25 -6.23 5.13 9.64
N SER A 26 -6.03 4.78 8.37
CA SER A 26 -6.90 3.85 7.65
C SER A 26 -6.98 2.49 8.33
N GLU A 27 -5.84 1.95 8.78
CA GLU A 27 -5.78 0.64 9.42
C GLU A 27 -6.54 0.63 10.75
N GLN A 28 -6.35 1.67 11.57
CA GLN A 28 -7.07 1.82 12.84
C GLN A 28 -8.58 1.99 12.62
N ILE A 29 -9.00 2.71 11.57
CA ILE A 29 -10.42 2.85 11.24
C ILE A 29 -11.06 1.50 10.94
N LEU A 30 -10.44 0.69 10.08
CA LEU A 30 -11.01 -0.60 9.67
C LEU A 30 -10.93 -1.64 10.78
N SER A 31 -9.79 -1.75 11.47
CA SER A 31 -9.60 -2.73 12.55
C SER A 31 -10.51 -2.49 13.75
N ARG A 32 -10.82 -1.22 14.06
CA ARG A 32 -11.76 -0.85 15.15
C ARG A 32 -13.23 -0.81 14.71
N GLY A 33 -13.52 -1.14 13.45
CA GLY A 33 -14.89 -1.16 12.91
C GLY A 33 -15.56 0.21 12.84
N TYR A 34 -14.77 1.30 12.80
CA TYR A 34 -15.30 2.67 12.72
C TYR A 34 -15.86 2.98 11.33
N TYR A 35 -15.40 2.28 10.30
CA TYR A 35 -15.91 2.33 8.94
C TYR A 35 -15.72 0.97 8.26
N GLU A 36 -16.57 0.67 7.28
CA GLU A 36 -16.47 -0.52 6.43
C GLU A 36 -16.28 -0.07 4.99
N THR A 37 -15.31 -0.64 4.28
CA THR A 37 -14.98 -0.26 2.91
C THR A 37 -15.23 -1.40 1.94
N ASP A 38 -15.70 -1.05 0.75
CA ASP A 38 -15.80 -1.90 -0.43
C ASP A 38 -14.68 -1.60 -1.46
N GLY A 39 -13.82 -0.63 -1.16
CA GLY A 39 -12.75 -0.15 -2.01
C GLY A 39 -11.41 -0.87 -1.79
N ALA A 40 -10.53 -0.76 -2.78
CA ALA A 40 -9.20 -1.35 -2.77
C ALA A 40 -8.12 -0.46 -2.13
N THR A 41 -8.36 0.84 -2.01
CA THR A 41 -7.35 1.85 -1.58
C THR A 41 -7.82 2.71 -0.41
N PRO A 42 -8.15 2.12 0.76
CA PRO A 42 -8.66 2.87 1.89
C PRO A 42 -7.66 3.92 2.42
N ALA A 43 -6.35 3.67 2.40
CA ALA A 43 -5.37 4.68 2.83
C ALA A 43 -5.33 5.90 1.90
N ALA A 44 -5.34 5.67 0.58
CA ALA A 44 -5.40 6.77 -0.39
C ALA A 44 -6.70 7.57 -0.22
N THR A 45 -7.79 6.89 0.11
CA THR A 45 -9.09 7.50 0.38
C THR A 45 -9.02 8.38 1.63
N VAL A 46 -8.42 7.90 2.73
CA VAL A 46 -8.17 8.70 3.94
C VAL A 46 -7.33 9.93 3.63
N ASN A 47 -6.20 9.78 2.92
CA ASN A 47 -5.33 10.90 2.55
C ASN A 47 -6.08 11.95 1.72
N ALA A 48 -6.88 11.52 0.74
CA ALA A 48 -7.69 12.40 -0.10
C ALA A 48 -8.76 13.15 0.71
N GLN A 49 -9.42 12.50 1.67
CA GLN A 49 -10.41 13.13 2.54
C GLN A 49 -9.79 14.21 3.44
N ILE A 50 -8.64 13.92 4.06
CA ILE A 50 -7.93 14.89 4.90
C ILE A 50 -7.43 16.07 4.06
N SER A 51 -6.74 15.78 2.95
CA SER A 51 -6.17 16.79 2.06
C SER A 51 -7.24 17.70 1.47
N SER A 52 -8.37 17.13 1.04
CA SER A 52 -9.52 17.89 0.53
C SER A 52 -10.12 18.78 1.62
N SER A 53 -10.26 18.30 2.86
CA SER A 53 -10.77 19.11 3.97
C SER A 53 -9.81 20.26 4.30
N ILE A 54 -8.50 20.02 4.35
CA ILE A 54 -7.51 21.10 4.56
C ILE A 54 -7.58 22.15 3.45
N LYS A 55 -7.67 21.71 2.19
CA LYS A 55 -7.71 22.60 1.02
C LYS A 55 -8.98 23.45 0.95
N HIS A 56 -10.15 22.84 1.15
CA HIS A 56 -11.43 23.51 0.95
C HIS A 56 -11.96 24.20 2.23
N ASP A 57 -11.75 23.59 3.41
CA ASP A 57 -12.24 24.13 4.68
C ASP A 57 -11.22 25.11 5.32
N GLY A 58 -9.95 25.05 4.93
CA GLY A 58 -8.88 25.94 5.42
C GLY A 58 -8.80 25.94 6.95
N GLU A 59 -8.92 27.12 7.57
CA GLU A 59 -8.90 27.27 9.03
C GLU A 59 -10.01 26.51 9.77
N LYS A 60 -11.13 26.22 9.08
CA LYS A 60 -12.24 25.44 9.64
C LYS A 60 -11.99 23.93 9.57
N SER A 61 -10.95 23.49 8.87
CA SER A 61 -10.55 22.07 8.85
C SER A 61 -10.20 21.61 10.26
N PRO A 62 -10.73 20.46 10.72
CA PRO A 62 -10.34 19.88 11.99
C PRO A 62 -8.93 19.25 11.94
N PHE A 63 -8.37 19.05 10.75
CA PHE A 63 -7.12 18.35 10.52
C PHE A 63 -5.95 19.32 10.30
N ILE A 64 -4.79 18.96 10.83
CA ILE A 64 -3.52 19.65 10.62
C ILE A 64 -2.52 18.65 10.04
N ARG A 65 -1.79 19.07 9.01
CA ARG A 65 -0.67 18.33 8.46
C ARG A 65 0.61 18.76 9.18
N VAL A 66 1.35 17.78 9.71
CA VAL A 66 2.60 18.04 10.45
C VAL A 66 3.84 17.45 9.75
N GLY A 67 3.62 16.62 8.73
CA GLY A 67 4.67 16.04 7.90
C GLY A 67 4.09 15.42 6.64
N LYS A 68 4.96 14.86 5.79
CA LYS A 68 4.56 14.15 4.56
C LYS A 68 3.67 12.97 4.92
N GLY A 69 2.39 13.03 4.55
CA GLY A 69 1.40 12.00 4.89
C GLY A 69 1.05 11.87 6.39
N ILE A 70 1.57 12.74 7.26
CA ILE A 70 1.36 12.68 8.72
C ILE A 70 0.40 13.79 9.16
N PHE A 71 -0.65 13.39 9.90
CA PHE A 71 -1.75 14.27 10.28
C PHE A 71 -2.10 14.17 11.77
N THR A 72 -2.69 15.23 12.31
CA THR A 72 -3.26 15.28 13.67
C THR A 72 -4.52 16.14 13.71
N LEU A 73 -5.26 16.13 14.82
CA LEU A 73 -6.37 17.06 15.05
C LEU A 73 -5.90 18.38 15.64
N LYS A 74 -6.52 19.48 15.20
CA LYS A 74 -6.30 20.83 15.77
C LYS A 74 -6.60 20.89 17.27
N SER A 75 -7.50 20.05 17.78
CA SER A 75 -7.87 19.99 19.19
C SER A 75 -7.07 18.97 20.02
N SER A 76 -6.11 18.25 19.42
CA SER A 76 -5.31 17.24 20.14
C SER A 76 -4.17 17.89 20.94
N SER A 77 -3.79 17.29 22.07
CA SER A 77 -2.64 17.69 22.88
C SER A 77 -1.33 17.69 22.07
N ALA A 78 -1.23 16.83 21.04
CA ALA A 78 -0.12 16.83 20.09
C ALA A 78 0.04 18.14 19.32
N ALA A 79 -1.07 18.85 19.04
CA ALA A 79 -1.05 20.14 18.35
C ALA A 79 -0.47 21.27 19.22
N ALA A 80 -0.47 21.12 20.56
CA ALA A 80 0.06 22.10 21.50
C ALA A 80 1.61 22.10 21.57
N ASN A 81 2.26 21.03 21.12
CA ASN A 81 3.73 20.90 21.08
C ASN A 81 4.33 21.18 19.68
N ILE A 82 3.50 21.59 18.70
CA ILE A 82 4.01 22.06 17.41
C ILE A 82 4.53 23.50 17.64
N PRO A 83 5.81 23.82 17.35
CA PRO A 83 6.28 25.19 17.42
C PRO A 83 5.39 26.08 16.55
N ALA A 84 4.77 27.09 17.16
CA ALA A 84 4.03 28.11 16.44
C ALA A 84 4.98 28.93 15.56
N SER A 85 5.29 28.45 14.36
CA SER A 85 5.87 29.28 13.31
C SER A 85 4.77 30.14 12.69
N THR A 86 4.54 31.26 13.37
CA THR A 86 4.33 32.62 12.86
C THR A 86 3.19 32.89 11.85
N PRO A 87 2.29 33.85 12.14
CA PRO A 87 1.29 34.32 11.18
C PRO A 87 1.99 35.00 10.00
N VAL A 88 1.59 34.63 8.78
CA VAL A 88 2.04 35.27 7.53
C VAL A 88 1.52 36.71 7.52
N SER A 89 2.37 37.65 7.99
CA SER A 89 2.13 39.07 7.81
C SER A 89 2.38 39.45 6.35
N LYS A 90 1.40 40.11 5.74
CA LYS A 90 1.45 40.74 4.42
C LYS A 90 2.78 41.48 4.18
N GLN A 91 3.58 41.02 3.22
CA GLN A 91 4.34 41.92 2.36
C GLN A 91 4.25 41.47 0.91
N LYS A 92 3.72 42.36 0.07
CA LYS A 92 3.61 42.26 -1.38
C LYS A 92 5.00 42.15 -2.00
N LYS A 93 5.27 41.07 -2.73
CA LYS A 93 5.70 41.18 -4.12
C LYS A 93 5.29 39.93 -4.88
N SER A 94 4.48 40.18 -5.90
CA SER A 94 3.93 39.23 -6.85
C SER A 94 5.05 38.62 -7.67
N GLU A 95 5.18 37.31 -7.63
CA GLU A 95 5.46 36.49 -8.81
C GLU A 95 4.80 35.13 -8.60
N THR A 96 4.12 34.72 -9.66
CA THR A 96 3.08 33.71 -9.76
C THR A 96 3.58 32.32 -9.37
N LEU A 97 3.17 31.82 -8.20
CA LEU A 97 3.22 30.39 -7.88
C LEU A 97 1.82 29.95 -7.46
N ALA A 98 0.99 29.72 -8.47
CA ALA A 98 -0.08 28.75 -8.36
C ALA A 98 0.58 27.36 -8.39
N GLU A 99 1.31 27.01 -7.33
CA GLU A 99 1.79 25.65 -7.17
C GLU A 99 0.60 24.77 -6.81
N THR A 100 0.30 23.92 -7.77
CA THR A 100 -0.84 23.04 -7.79
C THR A 100 -0.44 21.84 -6.93
N ASP A 101 -0.48 22.01 -5.61
CA ASP A 101 -0.10 20.96 -4.65
C ASP A 101 -1.25 19.95 -4.46
N VAL A 102 -1.76 19.45 -5.58
CA VAL A 102 -2.28 18.09 -5.61
C VAL A 102 -1.03 17.25 -5.70
N GLU A 103 -0.52 16.78 -4.55
CA GLU A 103 0.64 15.89 -4.48
C GLU A 103 0.41 14.70 -5.42
N SER A 104 0.84 14.85 -6.67
CA SER A 104 1.27 13.75 -7.49
C SER A 104 2.34 13.08 -6.67
N SER A 105 2.15 11.82 -6.32
CA SER A 105 3.17 11.07 -5.61
C SER A 105 4.44 11.10 -6.46
N ASP A 106 5.42 11.91 -6.07
CA ASP A 106 6.77 11.97 -6.67
C ASP A 106 7.49 10.59 -6.65
N SER A 107 6.91 9.63 -5.93
CA SER A 107 7.30 8.24 -5.85
C SER A 107 7.05 7.51 -7.16
N ILE A 108 8.12 6.92 -7.71
CA ILE A 108 8.07 6.11 -8.93
C ILE A 108 7.43 4.74 -8.64
N ILE A 109 7.56 4.26 -7.40
CA ILE A 109 6.95 3.01 -6.95
C ILE A 109 5.66 3.37 -6.21
N HIS A 110 4.55 2.78 -6.66
CA HIS A 110 3.21 3.08 -6.15
C HIS A 110 2.72 2.03 -5.16
N SER A 111 3.09 0.77 -5.41
CA SER A 111 2.71 -0.38 -4.58
C SER A 111 3.80 -1.42 -4.61
N PHE A 112 3.88 -2.23 -3.56
CA PHE A 112 4.80 -3.36 -3.50
C PHE A 112 4.19 -4.50 -2.69
N GLY A 113 4.77 -5.68 -2.80
CA GLY A 113 4.43 -6.82 -1.96
C GLY A 113 5.71 -7.58 -1.59
N MET A 114 5.86 -7.91 -0.31
CA MET A 114 7.06 -8.55 0.21
C MET A 114 6.86 -10.03 0.53
N TYR A 115 7.79 -10.87 0.08
CA TYR A 115 7.89 -12.29 0.42
C TYR A 115 6.60 -13.11 0.19
N TRP A 116 5.83 -12.76 -0.83
CA TRP A 116 4.64 -13.47 -1.27
C TRP A 116 4.99 -14.92 -1.59
N GLN A 117 4.15 -15.83 -1.13
CA GLN A 117 4.32 -17.27 -1.28
C GLN A 117 3.93 -17.69 -2.69
N ARG A 118 4.80 -18.49 -3.30
CA ARG A 118 4.58 -19.07 -4.63
C ARG A 118 3.33 -19.95 -4.68
N ASP A 119 3.07 -20.71 -3.63
CA ASP A 119 2.02 -21.73 -3.60
C ASP A 119 0.61 -21.15 -3.39
N LEU A 120 0.52 -19.86 -3.10
CA LEU A 120 -0.77 -19.14 -2.99
C LEU A 120 -1.23 -18.53 -4.33
N VAL A 121 -0.53 -18.82 -5.42
CA VAL A 121 -0.83 -18.36 -6.78
C VAL A 121 -1.19 -19.55 -7.67
N VAL A 122 -2.26 -19.41 -8.46
CA VAL A 122 -2.57 -20.39 -9.52
C VAL A 122 -1.75 -20.06 -10.76
N TRP A 123 -0.67 -20.82 -10.98
CA TRP A 123 0.25 -20.65 -12.09
C TRP A 123 -0.35 -21.13 -13.41
N ARG A 124 -0.60 -20.18 -14.31
CA ARG A 124 -1.11 -20.37 -15.68
C ARG A 124 -0.56 -19.25 -16.57
N ASN A 125 -0.90 -19.25 -17.86
CA ASN A 125 -0.36 -18.29 -18.82
C ASN A 125 -0.66 -16.81 -18.47
N ASP A 126 -1.80 -16.56 -17.83
CA ASP A 126 -2.20 -15.26 -17.27
C ASP A 126 -2.51 -15.46 -15.78
N PRO A 127 -1.49 -15.56 -14.91
CA PRO A 127 -1.69 -15.85 -13.51
C PRO A 127 -2.19 -14.58 -12.80
N LYS A 128 -3.15 -14.76 -11.91
CA LYS A 128 -3.66 -13.70 -11.06
C LYS A 128 -2.91 -13.71 -9.74
N MET A 129 -2.57 -12.53 -9.25
CA MET A 129 -1.77 -12.38 -8.03
C MET A 129 -2.47 -11.42 -7.10
N PHE A 130 -3.25 -11.98 -6.17
CA PHE A 130 -4.10 -11.17 -5.32
C PHE A 130 -3.36 -10.60 -4.13
N GLY A 131 -3.56 -9.32 -3.87
CA GLY A 131 -3.09 -8.64 -2.67
C GLY A 131 -4.14 -7.69 -2.10
N LYS A 132 -4.04 -7.41 -0.80
CA LYS A 132 -4.92 -6.49 -0.06
C LYS A 132 -4.08 -5.50 0.73
N GLN A 133 -4.52 -4.25 0.78
CA GLN A 133 -3.90 -3.24 1.63
C GLN A 133 -4.19 -3.51 3.11
N GLN A 134 -5.45 -3.82 3.44
CA GLN A 134 -5.89 -4.19 4.79
C GLN A 134 -6.83 -5.41 4.68
N ALA A 135 -7.01 -6.15 5.76
CA ALA A 135 -7.78 -7.40 5.76
C ALA A 135 -9.21 -7.26 5.22
N LEU A 136 -9.84 -6.11 5.48
CA LEU A 136 -11.21 -5.77 5.05
C LEU A 136 -11.27 -5.07 3.69
N SER A 137 -10.13 -4.77 3.05
CA SER A 137 -10.10 -4.12 1.74
C SER A 137 -10.43 -5.10 0.61
N LYS A 138 -10.90 -4.55 -0.50
CA LYS A 138 -11.09 -5.31 -1.73
C LYS A 138 -9.73 -5.85 -2.24
N PRO A 139 -9.61 -7.15 -2.56
CA PRO A 139 -8.40 -7.69 -3.17
C PRO A 139 -8.18 -7.15 -4.59
N VAL A 140 -6.91 -6.99 -4.94
CA VAL A 140 -6.43 -6.43 -6.21
C VAL A 140 -5.55 -7.46 -6.90
N ASP A 141 -5.74 -7.64 -8.22
CA ASP A 141 -4.89 -8.50 -9.04
C ASP A 141 -3.67 -7.74 -9.57
N PHE A 142 -2.49 -8.10 -9.06
CA PHE A 142 -1.20 -7.52 -9.44
C PHE A 142 -0.51 -8.26 -10.61
N GLY A 143 -1.16 -9.25 -11.23
CA GLY A 143 -0.61 -9.99 -12.36
C GLY A 143 -0.17 -9.08 -13.51
N LYS A 144 -0.86 -7.94 -13.70
CA LYS A 144 -0.57 -6.97 -14.75
C LYS A 144 0.45 -5.88 -14.39
N GLN A 145 1.03 -5.92 -13.19
CA GLN A 145 1.96 -4.92 -12.70
C GLN A 145 3.23 -4.86 -13.57
N LYS A 146 3.86 -3.68 -13.60
CA LYS A 146 5.18 -3.44 -14.20
C LYS A 146 6.16 -3.00 -13.12
N GLY A 147 7.44 -3.31 -13.30
CA GLY A 147 8.48 -2.91 -12.35
C GLY A 147 9.53 -3.99 -12.14
N ILE A 148 9.95 -4.19 -10.89
CA ILE A 148 11.04 -5.09 -10.49
C ILE A 148 10.48 -6.17 -9.58
N TYR A 149 11.02 -7.39 -9.67
CA TYR A 149 10.71 -8.47 -8.74
C TYR A 149 11.97 -9.21 -8.31
N ILE A 150 11.87 -9.83 -7.15
CA ILE A 150 12.91 -10.61 -6.50
C ILE A 150 12.35 -12.00 -6.23
N LEU A 151 13.09 -13.04 -6.57
CA LEU A 151 12.76 -14.43 -6.25
C LEU A 151 13.65 -14.91 -5.12
N TYR A 152 13.05 -15.59 -4.15
CA TYR A 152 13.73 -16.12 -2.99
C TYR A 152 13.57 -17.63 -2.87
N ASP A 153 14.62 -18.27 -2.40
CA ASP A 153 14.53 -19.54 -1.71
C ASP A 153 14.64 -19.28 -0.20
N HIS A 154 13.50 -19.38 0.49
CA HIS A 154 13.31 -18.94 1.86
C HIS A 154 13.63 -17.44 2.02
N HIS A 155 14.81 -17.12 2.56
CA HIS A 155 15.30 -15.74 2.75
C HIS A 155 16.46 -15.41 1.78
N THR A 156 16.94 -16.39 1.00
CA THR A 156 18.06 -16.18 0.08
C THR A 156 17.55 -15.65 -1.24
N VAL A 157 18.09 -14.51 -1.69
CA VAL A 157 17.82 -13.97 -3.03
C VAL A 157 18.44 -14.90 -4.08
N VAL A 158 17.61 -15.43 -4.98
CA VAL A 158 18.04 -16.34 -6.05
C VAL A 158 18.07 -15.64 -7.41
N TYR A 159 17.17 -14.68 -7.63
CA TYR A 159 17.07 -13.97 -8.91
C TYR A 159 16.42 -12.61 -8.72
N ILE A 160 16.85 -11.63 -9.51
CA ILE A 160 16.21 -10.31 -9.62
C ILE A 160 15.88 -10.09 -11.09
N GLY A 161 14.64 -9.70 -11.37
CA GLY A 161 14.14 -9.48 -12.71
C GLY A 161 13.36 -8.20 -12.88
N ARG A 162 13.17 -7.80 -14.14
CA ARG A 162 12.33 -6.66 -14.53
C ARG A 162 11.14 -7.12 -15.35
N SER A 163 10.06 -6.34 -15.30
CA SER A 163 8.80 -6.57 -15.98
C SER A 163 8.31 -5.26 -16.62
N ILE A 164 8.56 -5.08 -17.91
CA ILE A 164 8.19 -3.86 -18.65
C ILE A 164 7.26 -4.23 -19.82
N ASP A 165 7.80 -4.94 -20.82
CA ASP A 165 7.07 -5.33 -22.02
C ASP A 165 6.11 -6.49 -21.76
N ARG A 166 6.47 -7.35 -20.80
CA ARG A 166 5.62 -8.44 -20.30
C ARG A 166 5.14 -8.07 -18.89
N PRO A 167 3.90 -8.40 -18.53
CA PRO A 167 3.40 -8.16 -17.19
C PRO A 167 4.05 -9.08 -16.14
N LEU A 168 4.03 -8.65 -14.89
CA LEU A 168 4.71 -9.29 -13.77
C LEU A 168 4.31 -10.77 -13.62
N GLY A 169 3.01 -11.05 -13.61
CA GLY A 169 2.49 -12.41 -13.48
C GLY A 169 3.02 -13.32 -14.57
N LYS A 170 3.06 -12.85 -15.82
CA LYS A 170 3.60 -13.61 -16.96
C LYS A 170 5.09 -13.94 -16.77
N ARG A 171 5.89 -12.98 -16.30
CA ARG A 171 7.33 -13.20 -16.03
C ARG A 171 7.55 -14.20 -14.89
N LEU A 172 6.76 -14.10 -13.83
CA LEU A 172 6.84 -15.05 -12.71
C LEU A 172 6.40 -16.45 -13.13
N PHE A 173 5.37 -16.58 -13.97
CA PHE A 173 4.96 -17.87 -14.53
C PHE A 173 6.07 -18.52 -15.37
N GLU A 174 6.79 -17.77 -16.19
CA GLU A 174 7.94 -18.28 -16.95
C GLU A 174 9.00 -18.90 -16.02
N HIS A 175 9.23 -18.31 -14.85
CA HIS A 175 10.15 -18.83 -13.82
C HIS A 175 9.64 -20.06 -13.07
N THR A 176 8.40 -20.50 -13.31
CA THR A 176 7.90 -21.77 -12.76
C THR A 176 8.26 -22.97 -13.63
N VAL A 177 8.59 -22.74 -14.90
CA VAL A 177 8.85 -23.78 -15.90
C VAL A 177 10.29 -23.78 -16.42
N ASP A 178 11.00 -22.67 -16.27
CA ASP A 178 12.38 -22.57 -16.73
C ASP A 178 13.39 -23.20 -15.74
N ARG A 179 14.68 -22.91 -15.93
CA ARG A 179 15.77 -23.41 -15.07
C ARG A 179 15.66 -22.97 -13.59
N LEU A 180 14.84 -21.96 -13.28
CA LEU A 180 14.57 -21.48 -11.93
C LEU A 180 13.34 -22.16 -11.31
N GLY A 181 12.61 -22.99 -12.06
CA GLY A 181 11.33 -23.61 -11.67
C GLY A 181 11.30 -24.30 -10.31
N SER A 182 12.40 -24.81 -9.78
CA SER A 182 12.48 -25.44 -8.45
C SER A 182 13.37 -24.70 -7.45
N ARG A 183 13.80 -23.47 -7.79
CA ARG A 183 14.83 -22.73 -7.04
C ARG A 183 14.26 -21.54 -6.25
N TRP A 184 12.94 -21.42 -6.14
CA TRP A 184 12.31 -20.35 -5.38
C TRP A 184 10.94 -20.76 -4.85
N ASN A 185 10.61 -20.25 -3.67
CA ASN A 185 9.34 -20.48 -2.97
C ASN A 185 8.64 -19.16 -2.56
N ARG A 186 9.34 -18.03 -2.64
CA ARG A 186 8.80 -16.70 -2.35
C ARG A 186 9.22 -15.67 -3.38
N PHE A 187 8.48 -14.58 -3.47
CA PHE A 187 8.82 -13.46 -4.34
C PHE A 187 8.38 -12.13 -3.72
N SER A 188 9.16 -11.08 -4.00
CA SER A 188 8.76 -9.69 -3.75
C SER A 188 8.62 -8.99 -5.09
N TRP A 189 7.79 -7.95 -5.14
CA TRP A 189 7.62 -7.13 -6.33
C TRP A 189 7.42 -5.67 -5.95
N PHE A 190 7.90 -4.78 -6.83
CA PHE A 190 7.84 -3.34 -6.69
C PHE A 190 7.22 -2.76 -7.96
N GLY A 191 6.03 -2.19 -7.82
CA GLY A 191 5.12 -1.86 -8.89
C GLY A 191 5.09 -0.38 -9.28
N LEU A 192 5.03 -0.14 -10.59
CA LEU A 192 4.99 1.20 -11.20
C LEU A 192 3.57 1.63 -11.59
N LEU A 193 2.60 0.72 -11.62
CA LEU A 193 1.20 1.05 -11.90
C LEU A 193 0.47 1.40 -10.61
N ASP A 194 -0.37 2.43 -10.70
CA ASP A 194 -1.30 2.85 -9.65
C ASP A 194 -2.43 1.84 -9.46
N VAL A 195 -3.00 1.80 -8.26
CA VAL A 195 -4.20 1.03 -7.94
C VAL A 195 -5.39 1.98 -7.82
N THR A 196 -6.47 1.71 -8.55
CA THR A 196 -7.72 2.48 -8.45
C THR A 196 -8.58 2.00 -7.27
N GLN A 197 -9.57 2.80 -6.85
CA GLN A 197 -10.50 2.39 -5.79
C GLN A 197 -11.27 1.10 -6.15
N GLU A 198 -11.54 0.88 -7.44
CA GLU A 198 -12.21 -0.32 -7.94
C GLU A 198 -11.29 -1.55 -7.95
N GLY A 199 -10.00 -1.39 -7.66
CA GLY A 199 -9.00 -2.46 -7.64
C GLY A 199 -8.41 -2.80 -9.01
N ASN A 200 -8.39 -1.83 -9.94
CA ASN A 200 -7.72 -1.99 -11.23
C ASN A 200 -6.33 -1.36 -11.19
N LEU A 201 -5.42 -1.86 -12.05
CA LEU A 201 -4.12 -1.22 -12.28
C LEU A 201 -4.22 -0.17 -13.39
N ARG A 202 -3.58 0.97 -13.19
CA ARG A 202 -3.57 2.10 -14.14
C ARG A 202 -2.15 2.61 -14.37
N GLU A 203 -1.82 2.90 -15.62
CA GLU A 203 -0.58 3.61 -15.95
C GLU A 203 -0.70 5.10 -15.58
N THR A 204 0.37 5.64 -14.99
CA THR A 204 0.46 7.06 -14.64
C THR A 204 1.69 7.66 -15.30
N ALA A 205 1.59 8.92 -15.72
CA ALA A 205 2.71 9.62 -16.33
C ALA A 205 3.85 9.76 -15.31
N LEU A 206 5.07 9.37 -15.70
CA LEU A 206 6.26 9.52 -14.87
C LEU A 206 6.78 10.96 -14.96
N ASN A 207 6.38 11.78 -14.00
CA ASN A 207 6.97 13.10 -13.77
C ASN A 207 7.77 13.01 -12.48
N THR A 208 9.07 12.70 -12.56
CA THR A 208 9.92 12.50 -11.39
C THR A 208 11.19 13.34 -11.47
N SER A 209 11.62 13.90 -10.34
CA SER A 209 12.89 14.60 -10.23
C SER A 209 14.04 13.62 -9.99
N LEU A 210 15.29 14.03 -10.24
CA LEU A 210 16.46 13.21 -9.90
C LEU A 210 16.50 12.89 -8.40
N ALA A 211 16.13 13.84 -7.54
CA ALA A 211 16.09 13.64 -6.10
C ALA A 211 15.06 12.57 -5.71
N SER A 212 13.86 12.63 -6.30
CA SER A 212 12.78 11.66 -6.07
C SER A 212 13.15 10.26 -6.57
N LEU A 213 13.85 10.16 -7.71
CA LEU A 213 14.39 8.90 -8.22
C LEU A 213 15.44 8.30 -7.28
N VAL A 214 16.42 9.08 -6.84
CA VAL A 214 17.48 8.59 -5.92
C VAL A 214 16.87 8.13 -4.60
N ALA A 215 15.94 8.90 -4.03
CA ALA A 215 15.22 8.51 -2.82
C ALA A 215 14.43 7.20 -3.01
N THR A 216 13.78 7.02 -4.17
CA THR A 216 13.03 5.79 -4.47
C THR A 216 13.97 4.58 -4.59
N LEU A 217 15.13 4.73 -5.24
CA LEU A 217 16.12 3.66 -5.38
C LEU A 217 16.73 3.27 -4.03
N GLU A 218 17.06 4.26 -3.19
CA GLU A 218 17.53 4.03 -1.83
C GLU A 218 16.49 3.26 -1.02
N ALA A 219 15.23 3.72 -1.03
CA ALA A 219 14.16 3.07 -0.30
C ALA A 219 13.89 1.64 -0.77
N LEU A 220 13.91 1.36 -2.08
CA LEU A 220 13.83 0.00 -2.61
C LEU A 220 14.96 -0.88 -2.06
N LEU A 221 16.20 -0.40 -2.06
CA LEU A 221 17.35 -1.16 -1.55
C LEU A 221 17.25 -1.42 -0.05
N ILE A 222 16.79 -0.44 0.74
CA ILE A 222 16.56 -0.60 2.18
C ILE A 222 15.48 -1.66 2.43
N GLU A 223 14.35 -1.57 1.72
CA GLU A 223 13.22 -2.50 1.87
C GLU A 223 13.59 -3.93 1.43
N ALA A 224 14.31 -4.06 0.32
CA ALA A 224 14.68 -5.37 -0.22
C ALA A 224 15.81 -6.06 0.54
N LEU A 225 16.76 -5.31 1.09
CA LEU A 225 17.96 -5.88 1.74
C LEU A 225 17.89 -5.87 3.27
N GLU A 226 16.96 -5.12 3.86
CA GLU A 226 16.79 -4.90 5.29
C GLU A 226 18.12 -4.71 6.06
N PRO A 227 19.03 -3.83 5.60
CA PRO A 227 20.38 -3.78 6.13
C PRO A 227 20.38 -3.38 7.61
N PRO A 228 21.12 -4.09 8.49
CA PRO A 228 21.00 -3.95 9.94
C PRO A 228 21.40 -2.57 10.48
N GLN A 229 22.19 -1.82 9.71
CA GLN A 229 22.66 -0.48 10.09
C GLN A 229 21.72 0.64 9.63
N ASN A 230 20.76 0.37 8.74
CA ASN A 230 19.80 1.38 8.30
C ASN A 230 18.70 1.53 9.34
N ARG A 231 18.80 2.59 10.13
CA ARG A 231 17.78 2.97 11.13
C ARG A 231 16.56 3.65 10.52
N LYS A 232 16.65 4.14 9.28
CA LYS A 232 15.54 4.74 8.51
C LYS A 232 14.61 3.70 7.88
N ARG A 233 14.17 2.69 8.65
CA ARG A 233 13.16 1.76 8.13
C ARG A 233 11.86 2.53 7.88
N GLY A 234 11.37 2.56 6.65
CA GLY A 234 10.00 3.00 6.32
C GLY A 234 9.71 4.51 6.21
N ASP A 235 10.53 5.41 6.79
CA ASP A 235 10.16 6.84 6.86
C ASP A 235 10.02 7.56 5.50
N ASP A 236 10.81 7.16 4.49
CA ASP A 236 10.83 7.80 3.17
C ASP A 236 10.13 6.98 2.07
N PHE A 237 9.70 5.74 2.35
CA PHE A 237 9.06 4.88 1.36
C PHE A 237 7.54 5.11 1.34
N SER A 238 7.10 6.08 0.54
CA SER A 238 5.68 6.43 0.42
C SER A 238 4.82 5.40 -0.34
N ALA A 239 5.41 4.30 -0.81
CA ALA A 239 4.68 3.24 -1.50
C ALA A 239 3.83 2.44 -0.50
N ILE A 240 2.70 1.92 -0.97
CA ILE A 240 1.81 1.10 -0.13
C ILE A 240 2.17 -0.38 -0.29
N GLU A 241 2.40 -1.05 0.84
CA GLU A 241 2.52 -2.51 0.85
C GLU A 241 1.14 -3.15 0.68
N TYR A 242 1.09 -4.19 -0.16
CA TYR A 242 -0.03 -5.10 -0.28
C TYR A 242 0.37 -6.48 0.27
N ILE A 243 -0.42 -6.96 1.22
CA ILE A 243 -0.29 -8.29 1.80
C ILE A 243 -0.95 -9.29 0.85
N GLN A 244 -0.27 -10.41 0.59
CA GLN A 244 -0.78 -11.43 -0.31
C GLN A 244 -2.11 -11.99 0.19
N ASP A 245 -3.07 -12.11 -0.72
CA ASP A 245 -4.33 -12.82 -0.50
C ASP A 245 -4.29 -14.13 -1.30
N ILE A 246 -4.87 -15.20 -0.73
CA ILE A 246 -4.93 -16.50 -1.39
C ILE A 246 -5.82 -16.40 -2.63
N ASP A 247 -5.41 -17.03 -3.74
CA ASP A 247 -6.27 -17.14 -4.92
C ASP A 247 -7.62 -17.80 -4.53
N PRO A 248 -8.77 -17.20 -4.87
CA PRO A 248 -10.09 -17.76 -4.55
C PRO A 248 -10.25 -19.22 -4.99
N GLU A 249 -9.62 -19.61 -6.10
CA GLU A 249 -9.64 -20.98 -6.62
C GLU A 249 -8.93 -21.96 -5.68
N LEU A 250 -7.81 -21.55 -5.06
CA LEU A 250 -7.09 -22.37 -4.08
C LEU A 250 -7.89 -22.48 -2.78
N LYS A 251 -8.47 -21.36 -2.32
CA LYS A 251 -9.31 -21.33 -1.12
C LYS A 251 -10.53 -22.23 -1.26
N GLU A 252 -11.19 -22.23 -2.42
CA GLU A 252 -12.32 -23.11 -2.69
C GLU A 252 -11.91 -24.59 -2.66
N LYS A 253 -10.79 -24.94 -3.30
CA LYS A 253 -10.24 -26.31 -3.27
C LYS A 253 -9.93 -26.78 -1.85
N GLU A 254 -9.34 -25.92 -1.01
CA GLU A 254 -9.05 -26.23 0.39
C GLU A 254 -10.32 -26.50 1.20
N ILE A 255 -11.35 -25.67 1.04
CA ILE A 255 -12.66 -25.86 1.68
C ILE A 255 -13.28 -27.18 1.25
N GLN A 256 -13.30 -27.48 -0.05
CA GLN A 256 -13.85 -28.73 -0.57
C GLN A 256 -13.11 -29.95 -0.04
N ASN A 257 -11.78 -29.91 0.01
CA ASN A 257 -10.96 -31.00 0.55
C ASN A 257 -11.22 -31.21 2.04
N THR A 258 -11.35 -30.12 2.80
CA THR A 258 -11.67 -30.17 4.24
C THR A 258 -13.04 -30.79 4.49
N LEU A 259 -14.06 -30.37 3.72
CA LEU A 259 -15.41 -30.94 3.80
C LEU A 259 -15.41 -32.44 3.51
N ARG A 260 -14.75 -32.88 2.42
CA ARG A 260 -14.62 -34.30 2.09
C ARG A 260 -13.92 -35.10 3.19
N ALA A 261 -12.88 -34.55 3.81
CA ALA A 261 -12.17 -35.20 4.91
C ALA A 261 -13.07 -35.36 6.15
N ILE A 262 -13.90 -34.35 6.46
CA ILE A 262 -14.89 -34.42 7.55
C ILE A 262 -15.95 -35.49 7.25
N GLU A 263 -16.50 -35.52 6.03
CA GLU A 263 -17.48 -36.54 5.62
C GLU A 263 -16.94 -37.97 5.74
N GLN A 264 -15.69 -38.20 5.33
CA GLN A 264 -15.03 -39.50 5.45
C GLN A 264 -14.85 -39.91 6.91
N LYS A 265 -14.46 -38.98 7.79
CA LYS A 265 -14.36 -39.24 9.23
C LYS A 265 -15.71 -39.57 9.86
N MET A 266 -16.78 -38.88 9.47
CA MET A 266 -18.13 -39.17 9.97
C MET A 266 -18.65 -40.53 9.49
N ARG A 267 -18.32 -40.96 8.25
CA ARG A 267 -18.69 -42.28 7.72
C ARG A 267 -17.86 -43.42 8.31
N GLY A 268 -16.60 -43.18 8.67
CA GLY A 268 -15.71 -44.18 9.27
C GLY A 268 -15.80 -44.30 10.79
N GLY A 269 -16.62 -43.47 11.44
CA GLY A 269 -16.86 -43.48 12.89
C GLY A 269 -18.20 -44.11 13.31
N SER A 270 -18.85 -44.88 12.43
CA SER A 270 -20.01 -45.73 12.72
C SER A 270 -19.62 -47.19 12.79
#